data_AF-A0A3D4NAX8-F1
#
_entry.id   AF-A0A3D4NAX8-F1
#
_cell.length_a   1.000
_cell.length_b   1.000
_cell.length_c   1.000
_cell.angle_alpha   90.00
_cell.angle_beta   90.00
_cell.angle_gamma   90.00
#
_symmetry.space_group_name_H-M   'P 1'
#
loop_
_entity.id
_entity.type
_entity.pdbx_description
1 polymer ?
#
loop_
_entity_poly.entity_id
_entity_poly.type
_entity_poly.pdbx_seq_one_letter_code
_entity_poly.pdbx_strand_id
1 'polypeptide(L)'
;MSKRLIVNADDYGHTHGVSQGIRLAHLRGIVTSTTAMMNYRGAEDDLRKATHECPRLGLGLHLVLTSGNPVLPVEKVPDLVDG
;
A
#
# COMPACT_ATOMS: atom_id res chain seq x y z
N MET A 1 29.36 14.47 -1.53
CA MET A 1 28.22 13.84 -0.82
C MET A 1 27.59 12.80 -1.72
N SER A 2 27.20 11.64 -1.17
CA SER A 2 26.42 10.64 -1.91
C SER A 2 24.97 11.08 -2.06
N LYS A 3 24.34 10.79 -3.20
CA LYS A 3 22.91 11.06 -3.45
C LYS A 3 22.08 9.96 -2.78
N ARG A 4 20.95 10.34 -2.17
CA ARG A 4 19.96 9.39 -1.63
C ARG A 4 18.80 9.27 -2.61
N LEU A 5 18.36 8.04 -2.88
CA LEU A 5 17.22 7.73 -3.74
C LEU A 5 16.27 6.79 -2.99
N ILE A 6 14.98 7.11 -3.05
CA ILE A 6 13.89 6.25 -2.61
C ILE A 6 13.14 5.85 -3.89
N VAL A 7 12.97 4.55 -4.09
CA VAL A 7 12.13 4.00 -5.15
C VAL A 7 10.87 3.45 -4.49
N ASN A 8 9.78 4.21 -4.60
CA ASN A 8 8.48 3.83 -4.04
C ASN A 8 7.66 3.08 -5.08
N ALA A 9 7.06 1.95 -4.69
CA ALA A 9 5.99 1.32 -5.46
C ALA A 9 4.64 1.66 -4.82
N ASP A 10 3.70 2.18 -5.60
CA ASP A 10 2.37 2.55 -5.09
C ASP A 10 1.44 1.32 -5.02
N ASP A 11 0.25 1.51 -4.46
CA ASP A 11 -0.87 0.54 -4.47
C ASP A 11 -0.70 -0.76 -3.68
N TYR A 12 0.15 -0.78 -2.64
CA TYR A 12 0.24 -1.95 -1.77
C TYR A 12 -1.12 -2.24 -1.11
N GLY A 13 -1.55 -3.50 -1.11
CA GLY A 13 -2.84 -3.89 -0.54
C GLY A 13 -4.04 -3.73 -1.49
N HIS A 14 -3.87 -3.17 -2.69
CA HIS A 14 -4.95 -3.08 -3.69
C HIS A 14 -5.44 -4.48 -4.11
N THR A 15 -4.51 -5.37 -4.46
CA THR A 15 -4.77 -6.81 -4.66
C THR A 15 -3.59 -7.61 -4.13
N HIS A 16 -3.81 -8.89 -3.80
CA HIS A 16 -2.72 -9.78 -3.40
C HIS A 16 -1.62 -9.91 -4.48
N GLY A 17 -2.00 -9.89 -5.76
CA GLY A 17 -1.04 -9.95 -6.87
C GLY A 17 -0.15 -8.71 -6.92
N VAL A 18 -0.73 -7.52 -6.72
CA VAL A 18 0.02 -6.25 -6.65
C VAL A 18 0.97 -6.27 -5.46
N SER A 19 0.47 -6.60 -4.27
CA SER A 19 1.30 -6.69 -3.05
C SER A 19 2.46 -7.68 -3.22
N GLN A 20 2.20 -8.86 -3.80
CA GLN A 20 3.23 -9.86 -4.07
C GLN A 20 4.27 -9.35 -5.09
N GLY A 21 3.82 -8.70 -6.16
CA GLY A 21 4.69 -8.09 -7.16
C GLY A 21 5.62 -7.05 -6.54
N ILE A 22 5.10 -6.20 -5.65
CA ILE A 22 5.90 -5.20 -4.93
C ILE A 22 6.92 -5.87 -4.01
N ARG A 23 6.53 -6.90 -3.25
CA ARG A 23 7.47 -7.67 -2.41
C ARG A 23 8.59 -8.28 -3.26
N LEU A 24 8.26 -8.86 -4.43
CA LEU A 24 9.25 -9.40 -5.37
C LEU A 24 10.16 -8.31 -5.94
N ALA A 25 9.62 -7.14 -6.31
CA ALA A 25 10.38 -6.01 -6.82
C ALA A 25 11.31 -5.38 -5.77
N HIS A 26 10.97 -5.49 -4.48
CA HIS A 26 11.85 -5.13 -3.37
C HIS A 26 12.95 -6.17 -3.14
N LEU A 27 12.59 -7.45 -3.09
CA LEU A 27 13.52 -8.54 -2.79
C LEU A 27 14.50 -8.82 -3.94
N ARG A 28 14.10 -8.57 -5.19
CA ARG A 28 14.85 -8.92 -6.40
C ARG A 28 15.10 -7.73 -7.33
N GLY A 29 14.82 -6.51 -6.89
CA GLY A 29 14.91 -5.31 -7.72
C GLY A 29 15.33 -4.08 -6.92
N ILE A 30 14.91 -2.90 -7.39
CA ILE A 30 15.35 -1.61 -6.86
C ILE A 30 14.34 -0.93 -5.92
N VAL A 31 13.17 -1.53 -5.71
CA VAL A 31 12.12 -0.92 -4.86
C VAL A 31 12.63 -0.87 -3.41
N THR A 32 12.57 0.32 -2.81
CA THR A 32 13.02 0.55 -1.43
C THR A 32 11.87 0.82 -0.48
N SER A 33 10.72 1.29 -0.98
CA SER A 33 9.54 1.55 -0.17
C SER A 33 8.25 1.28 -0.94
N THR A 34 7.14 1.24 -0.22
CA THR A 34 5.80 1.17 -0.78
C THR A 34 4.80 1.87 0.15
N THR A 35 3.63 2.24 -0.39
CA THR A 35 2.54 2.87 0.36
C THR A 35 1.27 2.04 0.25
N ALA A 36 0.62 1.77 1.38
CA ALA A 36 -0.52 0.88 1.45
C ALA A 36 -1.88 1.59 1.39
N MET A 37 -2.78 1.03 0.58
CA MET A 37 -4.18 1.43 0.44
C MET A 37 -5.02 0.71 1.51
N MET A 38 -5.14 1.32 2.69
CA MET A 38 -5.73 0.67 3.88
C MET A 38 -7.23 0.43 3.79
N ASN A 39 -7.91 0.99 2.80
CA ASN A 39 -9.35 0.86 2.63
C ASN A 39 -9.76 -0.43 1.87
N TYR A 40 -8.80 -1.24 1.44
CA TYR A 40 -9.05 -2.56 0.87
C TYR A 40 -8.94 -3.66 1.92
N ARG A 41 -9.90 -4.60 1.89
CA ARG A 41 -10.02 -5.69 2.86
C ARG A 41 -8.74 -6.55 3.02
N GLY A 42 -7.96 -6.71 1.96
CA GLY A 42 -6.74 -7.53 1.97
C GLY A 42 -5.46 -6.81 2.39
N ALA A 43 -5.50 -5.49 2.57
CA ALA A 43 -4.31 -4.67 2.79
C ALA A 43 -3.59 -5.02 4.10
N GLU A 44 -4.34 -5.29 5.17
CA GLU A 44 -3.78 -5.63 6.48
C GLU A 44 -3.03 -6.97 6.45
N ASP A 45 -3.61 -8.00 5.84
CA ASP A 45 -2.97 -9.31 5.71
C ASP A 45 -1.70 -9.25 4.86
N ASP A 46 -1.72 -8.49 3.76
CA ASP A 46 -0.55 -8.28 2.93
C ASP A 46 0.54 -7.49 3.68
N LEU A 47 0.19 -6.50 4.50
CA LEU A 47 1.14 -5.76 5.32
C LEU A 47 1.82 -6.67 6.35
N ARG A 48 1.07 -7.55 7.02
CA ARG A 48 1.66 -8.55 7.93
C ARG A 48 2.68 -9.42 7.19
N LYS A 49 2.34 -9.92 6.00
CA LYS A 49 3.30 -10.66 5.15
C LYS A 49 4.54 -9.82 4.83
N ALA A 50 4.36 -8.54 4.46
CA ALA A 50 5.47 -7.63 4.18
C ALA A 50 6.44 -7.50 5.38
N THR A 51 5.92 -7.36 6.60
CA THR A 51 6.76 -7.23 7.80
C THR A 51 7.61 -8.46 8.09
N HIS A 52 7.15 -9.65 7.69
CA HIS A 52 7.89 -10.89 7.86
C HIS A 52 8.83 -11.19 6.68
N GLU A 53 8.36 -11.03 5.45
CA GLU A 53 9.08 -11.39 4.23
C GLU A 53 10.08 -10.31 3.78
N CYS A 54 9.82 -9.04 4.09
CA CYS A 54 10.53 -7.87 3.56
C CYS A 54 10.91 -6.87 4.68
N PRO A 55 11.72 -7.25 5.68
CA PRO A 55 11.99 -6.41 6.87
C PRO A 55 12.74 -5.09 6.58
N ARG A 56 13.24 -4.90 5.35
CA ARG A 56 13.90 -3.66 4.91
C ARG A 56 13.05 -2.80 3.98
N LEU A 57 11.82 -3.23 3.68
CA LEU A 57 10.90 -2.46 2.84
C LEU A 57 10.33 -1.31 3.67
N GLY A 58 10.52 -0.07 3.22
CA GLY A 58 9.82 1.06 3.81
C GLY A 58 8.31 0.95 3.57
N LEU A 59 7.50 1.09 4.62
CA LEU A 59 6.04 1.02 4.55
C LEU A 59 5.44 2.39 4.90
N GLY A 60 4.67 2.96 3.98
CA GLY A 60 3.93 4.21 4.16
C GLY A 60 2.43 4.04 3.95
N LEU A 61 1.67 5.13 4.11
CA LEU A 61 0.22 5.19 3.88
C LEU A 61 -0.07 5.80 2.50
N HIS A 62 -0.94 5.15 1.72
CA HIS A 62 -1.49 5.69 0.49
C HIS A 62 -2.92 6.18 0.79
N LEU A 63 -3.15 7.50 0.76
CA LEU A 63 -4.50 8.05 0.98
C LEU A 63 -5.34 7.85 -0.27
N VAL A 64 -6.56 7.33 -0.09
CA VAL A 64 -7.44 6.93 -1.20
C VAL A 64 -8.77 7.66 -1.09
N LEU A 65 -9.13 8.40 -2.15
CA LEU A 65 -10.41 9.11 -2.29
C LEU A 65 -11.22 8.64 -3.50
N THR A 66 -10.62 7.83 -4.39
CA THR A 66 -11.15 7.57 -5.74
C THR A 66 -11.36 6.09 -6.03
N SER A 67 -11.08 5.20 -5.09
CA SER A 67 -11.24 3.76 -5.30
C SER A 67 -11.48 3.00 -4.01
N GLY A 68 -12.29 1.94 -4.09
CA GLY A 68 -12.76 1.20 -2.91
C GLY A 68 -13.79 1.98 -2.11
N ASN A 69 -14.08 1.50 -0.89
CA ASN A 69 -15.01 2.17 0.03
C ASN A 69 -14.21 2.95 1.08
N PRO A 70 -14.79 4.00 1.71
CA PRO A 70 -14.16 4.65 2.85
C PRO A 70 -13.94 3.68 4.03
N VAL A 71 -12.95 3.97 4.87
CA VAL A 71 -12.72 3.23 6.13
C VAL A 71 -13.81 3.56 7.16
N LEU A 72 -14.32 4.79 7.14
CA LEU A 72 -15.44 5.20 7.97
C LEU A 72 -16.78 4.72 7.37
N PRO A 73 -17.82 4.56 8.20
CA PRO A 73 -19.18 4.39 7.70
C PRO A 73 -19.57 5.52 6.75
N VAL A 74 -20.27 5.19 5.67
CA VAL A 74 -20.60 6.14 4.57
C VAL A 74 -21.43 7.32 5.07
N GLU A 75 -22.24 7.13 6.12
CA GLU A 75 -23.09 8.16 6.73
C GLU A 75 -22.25 9.25 7.43
N LYS A 76 -20.99 8.97 7.75
CA LYS A 76 -20.05 9.95 8.32
C LYS A 76 -19.28 10.73 7.25
N VAL A 77 -19.29 10.27 6.01
CA VAL A 77 -18.55 10.86 4.89
C VAL A 77 -19.41 10.89 3.61
N PRO A 78 -20.64 11.44 3.67
CA PRO A 78 -21.58 11.39 2.55
C PRO A 78 -21.07 12.13 1.30
N ASP A 79 -20.24 13.16 1.48
CA ASP A 79 -19.68 13.95 0.36
C ASP A 79 -18.52 13.23 -0.36
N LEU A 80 -18.08 12.07 0.14
CA LEU A 80 -16.96 11.29 -0.41
C LEU A 80 -17.40 9.97 -1.06
N VAL A 81 -18.70 9.77 -1.25
CA VAL A 81 -19.27 8.56 -1.85
C VAL A 81 -20.21 8.92 -3.00
N ASP A 82 -20.33 8.00 -3.96
CA ASP A 82 -21.38 8.07 -4.97
C ASP A 82 -22.73 7.73 -4.33
N GLY A 83 -23.79 8.45 -4.73
CA GLY A 83 -25.16 8.29 -4.21
C GLY A 83 -25.92 7.08 -4.74
#